data_AF-A0A4U9DCD3-F1
#
_entry.id   AF-A0A4U9DCD3-F1
#
_cell.length_a   1.000
_cell.length_b   1.000
_cell.length_c   1.000
_cell.angle_alpha   90.00
_cell.angle_beta   90.00
_cell.angle_gamma   90.00
#
_symmetry.space_group_name_H-M   'P 1'
#
loop_
_entity.id
_entity.type
_entity.pdbx_description
1 polymer ?
#
loop_
_entity_poly.entity_id
_entity_poly.type
_entity_poly.pdbx_seq_one_letter_code
_entity_poly.pdbx_strand_id
1 'polypeptide(L)' 'MDANNQIVGFDLDLAKALCKQMQAECTFTNHAFDSLIPALKFKKYDAVISGMDITPERSKQVSFTDPYYA' A
#
# COMPACT_ATOMS: atom_id res chain seq x y z
N MET A 1 13.39 4.93 -2.12
CA MET A 1 13.79 5.81 -1.01
C MET A 1 14.72 6.87 -1.56
N ASP A 2 14.64 8.09 -1.05
CA ASP A 2 15.57 9.17 -1.45
C ASP A 2 16.87 9.13 -0.63
N ALA A 3 17.75 10.12 -0.84
CA ALA A 3 19.03 10.23 -0.13
C ALA A 3 18.88 10.45 1.40
N ASN A 4 17.70 10.87 1.85
CA ASN A 4 17.37 11.09 3.27
C ASN A 4 16.63 9.90 3.88
N ASN A 5 16.61 8.76 3.19
CA ASN A 5 15.93 7.54 3.61
C ASN A 5 14.40 7.70 3.75
N GLN A 6 13.82 8.67 3.04
CA GLN A 6 12.39 8.87 2.97
C GLN A 6 11.79 7.98 1.89
N ILE A 7 10.62 7.42 2.17
CA ILE A 7 9.78 6.81 1.14
C ILE A 7 9.37 7.95 0.21
N VAL A 8 9.48 7.74 -1.10
CA VAL A 8 9.11 8.71 -2.15
C VAL A 8 8.62 7.93 -3.36
N GLY A 9 7.83 8.57 -4.21
CA GLY A 9 7.31 7.99 -5.45
C GLY A 9 5.79 8.08 -5.55
N PHE A 10 5.27 7.68 -6.71
CA PHE A 10 3.86 7.82 -7.07
C PHE A 10 2.90 7.22 -6.03
N ASP A 11 3.16 6.00 -5.58
CA ASP A 11 2.30 5.32 -4.58
C ASP A 11 2.21 6.11 -3.28
N LEU A 12 3.32 6.72 -2.84
CA LEU A 12 3.30 7.54 -1.62
C LEU A 12 2.52 8.83 -1.81
N ASP A 13 2.67 9.50 -2.95
CA ASP A 13 1.96 10.73 -3.25
C ASP A 13 0.45 10.48 -3.36
N LEU A 14 0.06 9.39 -4.01
CA LEU A 14 -1.33 8.93 -4.06
C LEU A 14 -1.86 8.59 -2.66
N ALA A 15 -1.10 7.84 -1.86
CA ALA A 15 -1.52 7.49 -0.51
C ALA A 15 -1.74 8.73 0.37
N LYS A 16 -0.84 9.72 0.31
CA LYS A 16 -1.00 11.01 1.01
C LYS A 16 -2.26 11.75 0.57
N ALA A 17 -2.54 11.77 -0.74
CA ALA A 17 -3.75 12.41 -1.26
C ALA A 17 -5.03 11.71 -0.77
N LEU A 18 -5.05 10.37 -0.78
CA LEU A 18 -6.16 9.57 -0.26
C LEU A 18 -6.38 9.83 1.23
N CYS A 19 -5.32 9.80 2.04
CA CYS A 19 -5.41 10.06 3.48
C CYS A 19 -5.96 11.45 3.77
N LYS A 20 -5.54 12.47 3.00
CA LYS A 20 -6.09 13.83 3.10
C LYS A 20 -7.58 13.87 2.76
N GLN A 21 -8.00 13.19 1.70
CA GLN A 21 -9.41 13.14 1.29
C GLN A 21 -10.28 12.39 2.30
N MET A 22 -9.77 11.31 2.89
CA MET A 22 -10.45 10.53 3.93
C MET A 22 -10.42 11.21 5.30
N GLN A 23 -9.69 12.33 5.45
CA GLN A 23 -9.42 12.98 6.74
C GLN A 23 -8.83 11.99 7.76
N ALA A 24 -7.96 11.10 7.29
CA ALA A 24 -7.33 10.06 8.09
C ALA A 24 -5.87 10.41 8.40
N GLU A 25 -5.43 10.08 9.62
CA GLU A 25 -4.02 10.07 9.96
C GLU A 25 -3.37 8.80 9.41
N CYS A 26 -2.36 8.96 8.56
CA CYS A 26 -1.68 7.86 7.92
C CYS A 26 -0.19 7.86 8.25
N THR A 27 0.31 6.69 8.62
CA THR A 27 1.75 6.43 8.75
C THR A 27 2.19 5.48 7.64
N PHE A 28 3.44 5.61 7.20
CA PHE A 28 3.96 4.85 6.07
C PHE A 28 5.19 4.07 6.48
N THR A 29 5.18 2.77 6.22
CA THR A 29 6.33 1.87 6.40
C THR A 29 6.64 1.16 5.09
N ASN A 30 7.91 0.82 4.89
CA ASN A 30 8.35 0.07 3.71
C ASN A 30 8.74 -1.35 4.14
N HIS A 31 8.28 -2.34 3.36
CA HIS A 31 8.54 -3.75 3.59
C HIS A 31 8.83 -4.46 2.25
N ALA A 32 9.43 -5.65 2.31
CA ALA A 32 9.63 -6.46 1.11
C ALA A 32 8.29 -6.84 0.48
N PHE A 33 8.18 -6.75 -0.84
CA PHE A 33 6.92 -6.92 -1.56
C PHE A 33 6.22 -8.25 -1.26
N ASP A 34 6.97 -9.36 -1.22
CA ASP A 34 6.45 -10.70 -0.94
C ASP A 34 5.86 -10.85 0.47
N SER A 35 6.25 -9.97 1.40
CA SER A 35 5.73 -9.96 2.77
C SER A 35 4.42 -9.20 2.91
N LEU A 36 4.01 -8.44 1.89
CA LEU A 36 2.93 -7.45 2.01
C LEU A 36 1.57 -8.09 2.34
N ILE A 37 1.19 -9.14 1.60
CA ILE A 37 -0.09 -9.83 1.81
C ILE A 37 -0.11 -10.59 3.15
N PRO A 38 0.90 -11.41 3.51
CA PRO A 38 0.94 -12.07 4.81
C PRO A 38 0.84 -11.09 5.97
N ALA A 39 1.63 -10.00 5.96
CA ALA A 39 1.62 -9.04 7.06
C ALA A 39 0.34 -8.20 7.14
N LEU A 40 -0.35 -7.94 6.02
CA LEU A 40 -1.70 -7.35 6.02
C LEU A 40 -2.70 -8.27 6.73
N LYS A 41 -2.66 -9.58 6.42
CA LYS A 41 -3.54 -10.57 7.06
C LYS A 41 -3.29 -10.70 8.56
N PHE A 42 -2.05 -10.53 9.00
CA PHE A 42 -1.68 -10.48 10.41
C PHE A 42 -1.89 -9.09 11.04
N LYS A 43 -2.52 -8.15 10.34
CA LYS A 43 -2.85 -6.79 10.81
C LYS A 43 -1.65 -6.00 11.31
N LYS A 44 -0.49 -6.16 10.67
CA LYS A 44 0.68 -5.32 10.96
C LYS A 44 0.52 -3.88 10.45
N TYR A 45 -0.38 -3.68 9.50
CA TYR A 45 -0.83 -2.40 8.94
C TYR A 45 -2.21 -2.63 8.30
N ASP A 46 -2.90 -1.54 7.96
CA ASP A 46 -4.31 -1.57 7.58
C ASP A 46 -4.53 -1.62 6.06
N ALA A 47 -3.56 -1.21 5.26
CA ALA A 47 -3.64 -1.17 3.80
C ALA A 47 -2.27 -1.36 3.14
N VAL A 48 -2.27 -1.75 1.85
CA VAL A 48 -1.08 -1.86 1.01
C VAL A 48 -1.28 -1.03 -0.26
N ILE A 49 -0.31 -0.17 -0.57
CA ILE A 49 -0.24 0.59 -1.82
C ILE A 49 1.19 0.48 -2.37
N SER A 50 1.38 -0.39 -3.36
CA SER A 50 2.71 -0.79 -3.85
C SER A 50 2.68 -1.33 -5.28
N GLY A 51 1.87 -0.75 -6.18
CA GLY A 51 1.70 -1.23 -7.56
C GLY A 51 1.32 -2.72 -7.66
N MET A 52 0.49 -3.22 -6.75
CA MET A 52 0.20 -4.65 -6.66
C MET A 52 -0.87 -5.06 -7.66
N ASP A 53 -0.49 -5.91 -8.62
CA ASP A 53 -1.45 -6.50 -9.55
C ASP A 53 -2.54 -7.30 -8.84
N ILE A 54 -3.77 -7.12 -9.30
CA ILE A 54 -4.94 -7.88 -8.89
C ILE A 54 -4.91 -9.22 -9.65
N THR A 55 -4.68 -10.32 -8.91
CA THR A 55 -4.67 -11.68 -9.47
C THR A 55 -5.66 -12.57 -8.72
N PRO A 56 -6.20 -13.64 -9.36
CA PRO A 56 -7.09 -14.57 -8.68
C PRO A 56 -6.48 -15.22 -7.43
N GLU A 57 -5.17 -15.40 -7.40
CA GLU A 57 -4.45 -15.95 -6.24
C GLU A 57 -4.43 -14.97 -5.07
N ARG A 58 -4.14 -13.68 -5.33
CA ARG A 58 -4.09 -12.65 -4.29
C ARG A 58 -5.49 -12.28 -3.80
N SER A 59 -6.48 -12.23 -4.69
CA SER A 59 -7.87 -11.92 -4.34
C SER A 59 -8.54 -12.98 -3.47
N LYS A 60 -7.99 -14.20 -3.39
CA LYS A 60 -8.42 -15.21 -2.40
C LYS A 60 -7.92 -14.92 -0.99
N GLN A 61 -6.93 -14.04 -0.85
CA GLN A 61 -6.23 -13.80 0.41
C GLN A 61 -6.58 -12.45 1.04
N VAL A 62 -6.83 -11.43 0.21
CA VAL A 62 -7.10 -10.05 0.62
C VAL A 62 -8.12 -9.42 -0.35
N SER A 63 -8.80 -8.38 0.11
CA SER A 63 -9.63 -7.53 -0.75
C SER A 63 -8.78 -6.46 -1.41
N PHE A 64 -9.14 -6.10 -2.64
CA PHE A 64 -8.52 -5.01 -3.40
C PHE A 64 -9.50 -3.83 -3.54
N THR A 65 -8.95 -2.63 -3.67
CA THR A 65 -9.70 -1.47 -4.18
C THR A 65 -9.89 -1.57 -5.69
N ASP A 66 -10.58 -0.59 -6.26
CA ASP A 66 -10.46 -0.35 -7.70
C ASP A 66 -9.01 -0.06 -8.07
N PRO A 67 -8.55 -0.48 -9.27
CA PRO A 67 -7.19 -0.23 -9.73
C PRO A 67 -6.96 1.27 -9.93
N TYR A 68 -5.81 1.77 -9.47
CA TYR A 68 -5.43 3.19 -9.59
C TYR A 68 -4.40 3.46 -10.70
N TYR A 69 -3.84 2.41 -11.29
CA TYR A 69 -2.83 2.46 -12.36
C TYR A 69 -2.91 1.18 -13.20
N ALA A 70 -2.49 1.25 -14.48
CA ALA A 70 -2.57 0.16 -15.46
C ALA A 70 -1.21 -0.10 -16.12
#